data_AF-A0A926Y6D0-F1
#
_entry.id   AF-A0A926Y6D0-F1
#
_cell.length_a   1.000
_cell.length_b   1.000
_cell.length_c   1.000
_cell.angle_alpha   90.00
_cell.angle_beta   90.00
_cell.angle_gamma   90.00
#
_symmetry.space_group_name_H-M   'P 1'
#
loop_
_entity.id
_entity.type
_entity.pdbx_description
1 polymer ?
#
loop_
_entity_poly.entity_id
_entity_poly.type
_entity_poly.pdbx_seq_one_letter_code
_entity_poly.pdbx_strand_id
1 'polypeptide(L)'
;MNTAPGKVSKIPPVAIDKLKQRLAQPQGFNSYGHIQQWLKTECGVEVAYRTVHQTVRYKLNPKLKVPRPRSKNALPEVQLAFKKNSKT
;
A
#
# COMPACT_ATOMS: atom_id res chain seq x y z
N MET A 1 30.72 16.70 -2.45
CA MET A 1 29.73 15.98 -3.28
C MET A 1 28.49 16.85 -3.45
N ASN A 2 28.28 17.44 -4.63
CA ASN A 2 27.15 18.34 -4.88
C ASN A 2 26.02 17.55 -5.53
N THR A 3 25.16 16.93 -4.72
CA THR A 3 23.90 16.37 -5.24
C THR A 3 22.95 17.54 -5.43
N ALA A 4 22.60 17.85 -6.69
CA ALA A 4 21.55 18.84 -6.97
C ALA A 4 20.29 18.46 -6.19
N PRO A 5 19.62 19.39 -5.48
CA PRO A 5 18.44 19.07 -4.70
C PRO A 5 17.36 18.60 -5.68
N GLY A 6 17.14 17.29 -5.74
CA GLY A 6 16.13 16.68 -6.58
C GLY A 6 14.76 17.29 -6.30
N LYS A 7 13.87 17.21 -7.29
CA LYS A 7 12.51 17.76 -7.24
C LYS A 7 11.84 17.53 -5.89
N VAL A 8 11.49 18.62 -5.20
CA VAL A 8 10.82 18.60 -3.90
C VAL A 8 9.53 17.77 -4.04
N SER A 9 9.38 16.75 -3.20
CA SER A 9 8.20 15.88 -3.25
C SER A 9 6.97 16.67 -2.81
N LYS A 10 5.88 16.59 -3.59
CA LYS A 10 4.61 17.28 -3.28
C LYS A 10 3.96 16.83 -1.96
N ILE A 11 4.35 15.66 -1.46
CA ILE A 11 3.89 15.16 -0.15
C ILE A 11 5.01 15.41 0.85
N PRO A 12 4.74 16.15 1.94
CA PRO A 12 5.73 16.39 2.98
C PRO A 12 6.14 15.06 3.63
N PRO A 13 7.40 14.92 4.09
CA PRO A 13 7.90 13.68 4.67
C PRO A 13 7.10 13.23 5.91
N VAL A 14 6.57 14.18 6.69
CA VAL A 14 5.70 13.90 7.84
C VAL A 14 4.42 13.18 7.42
N ALA A 15 3.80 13.59 6.31
CA ALA A 15 2.59 12.93 5.81
C ALA A 15 2.90 11.53 5.24
N ILE A 16 4.09 11.33 4.67
CA ILE A 16 4.56 10.01 4.22
C ILE A 16 4.72 9.05 5.40
N ASP A 17 5.30 9.50 6.51
CA ASP A 17 5.52 8.66 7.68
C ASP A 17 4.18 8.24 8.33
N LYS A 18 3.26 9.19 8.52
CA LYS A 18 1.89 8.89 8.99
C LYS A 18 1.17 7.93 8.05
N LEU A 19 1.30 8.11 6.73
CA LEU A 19 0.72 7.21 5.74
C LEU A 19 1.28 5.80 5.86
N LYS A 20 2.59 5.65 6.10
CA LYS A 20 3.25 4.36 6.31
C LYS A 20 2.73 3.66 7.58
N GLN A 21 2.61 4.39 8.68
CA GLN A 21 2.03 3.86 9.93
C GLN A 21 0.58 3.41 9.73
N ARG A 22 -0.23 4.19 9.00
CA ARG A 22 -1.62 3.84 8.71
C ARG A 22 -1.75 2.62 7.80
N LEU A 23 -0.87 2.50 6.79
CA LEU A 23 -0.80 1.32 5.91
C LEU A 23 -0.35 0.04 6.63
N ALA A 24 0.32 0.15 7.77
CA ALA A 24 0.69 -1.01 8.59
C ALA A 24 -0.51 -1.55 9.41
N GLN A 25 -1.58 -0.78 9.55
CA GLN A 25 -2.78 -1.20 10.28
C GLN A 25 -3.62 -2.19 9.45
N PRO A 26 -4.27 -3.19 10.08
CA PRO A 26 -5.03 -4.22 9.37
C PRO A 26 -6.24 -3.67 8.61
N GLN A 27 -6.75 -2.49 9.01
CA GLN A 27 -7.89 -1.85 8.36
C GLN A 27 -7.56 -1.20 7.00
N GLY A 28 -6.27 -0.90 6.75
CA GLY A 28 -5.75 -0.45 5.46
C GLY A 28 -6.51 0.71 4.80
N PHE A 29 -6.34 0.85 3.49
CA PHE A 29 -7.14 1.75 2.65
C PHE A 29 -7.85 0.95 1.56
N ASN A 30 -9.11 1.29 1.31
CA ASN A 30 -9.92 0.65 0.27
C ASN A 30 -9.47 1.00 -1.16
N SER A 31 -8.90 2.20 -1.37
CA SER A 31 -8.47 2.68 -2.67
C SER A 31 -7.45 3.82 -2.56
N TYR A 32 -6.76 4.14 -3.67
CA TYR A 32 -5.88 5.31 -3.73
C TYR A 32 -6.64 6.64 -3.60
N GLY A 33 -7.91 6.69 -4.01
CA GLY A 33 -8.77 7.86 -3.79
C GLY A 33 -9.05 8.09 -2.31
N HIS A 34 -9.24 7.01 -1.54
CA HIS A 34 -9.40 7.09 -0.09
C HIS A 34 -8.12 7.65 0.57
N ILE A 35 -6.94 7.25 0.10
CA ILE A 35 -5.65 7.80 0.57
C ILE A 35 -5.55 9.30 0.26
N GLN A 36 -5.98 9.73 -0.93
CA GLN A 36 -5.98 11.14 -1.32
C GLN A 36 -6.85 11.98 -0.37
N GLN A 37 -8.05 11.50 -0.07
CA GLN A 37 -9.02 12.18 0.79
C GLN A 37 -8.56 12.20 2.26
N TRP A 38 -7.92 11.13 2.72
CA TRP A 38 -7.30 11.05 4.04
C TRP A 38 -6.12 12.04 4.17
N LEU A 39 -5.25 12.13 3.17
CA LEU A 39 -4.16 13.12 3.14
C LEU A 39 -4.69 14.55 3.19
N LYS A 40 -5.80 14.83 2.52
CA LYS A 40 -6.46 16.14 2.54
C LYS A 40 -7.06 16.45 3.92
N THR A 41 -7.69 15.47 4.57
CA THR A 41 -8.41 15.68 5.84
C THR A 41 -7.46 15.72 7.04
N GLU A 42 -6.54 14.74 7.15
CA GLU A 42 -5.67 14.57 8.32
C GLU A 42 -4.36 15.35 8.25
N CYS A 43 -3.85 15.55 7.04
CA CYS A 43 -2.58 16.27 6.82
C CYS A 43 -2.77 17.62 6.13
N GLY A 44 -3.97 17.96 5.67
CA GLY A 44 -4.21 19.20 4.91
C GLY A 44 -3.53 19.22 3.54
N VAL A 45 -3.05 18.08 3.03
CA VAL A 45 -2.25 18.03 1.81
C VAL A 45 -3.12 17.62 0.63
N GLU A 46 -3.40 18.59 -0.24
CA GLU A 46 -4.07 18.32 -1.50
C GLU A 46 -3.07 17.82 -2.54
N VAL A 47 -3.19 16.53 -2.87
CA VAL A 47 -2.35 15.88 -3.89
C VAL A 47 -3.19 15.25 -4.98
N ALA A 48 -2.67 15.31 -6.20
CA ALA A 48 -3.28 14.61 -7.32
C ALA A 48 -3.19 13.09 -7.13
N TYR A 49 -4.23 12.37 -7.57
CA TYR A 49 -4.30 10.91 -7.58
C TYR A 49 -3.02 10.25 -8.13
N ARG A 50 -2.50 10.76 -9.26
CA ARG A 50 -1.28 10.23 -9.89
C ARG A 50 -0.07 10.28 -8.94
N THR A 51 0.04 11.36 -8.16
CA THR A 51 1.11 11.52 -7.16
C THR A 51 0.94 10.56 -6.00
N VAL A 52 -0.29 10.33 -5.54
CA VAL A 52 -0.60 9.33 -4.51
C VAL A 52 -0.21 7.94 -5.02
N HIS A 53 -0.68 7.55 -6.20
CA HIS A 53 -0.36 6.26 -6.81
C HIS A 53 1.15 6.06 -6.93
N GLN A 54 1.87 7.04 -7.50
CA GLN A 54 3.31 6.93 -7.69
C GLN A 54 4.06 6.83 -6.36
N THR A 55 3.65 7.59 -5.34
CA THR A 55 4.28 7.58 -4.02
C THR A 55 4.01 6.26 -3.30
N VAL A 56 2.76 5.82 -3.23
CA VAL A 56 2.39 4.58 -2.54
C VAL A 56 3.00 3.38 -3.27
N ARG A 57 2.83 3.30 -4.60
CA ARG A 57 3.26 2.13 -5.38
C ARG A 57 4.77 1.98 -5.42
N TYR A 58 5.53 3.06 -5.67
CA TYR A 58 6.98 2.97 -5.92
C TYR A 58 7.85 3.40 -4.74
N LYS A 59 7.39 4.29 -3.85
CA LYS A 59 8.21 4.77 -2.73
C LYS A 59 7.93 4.03 -1.44
N LEU A 60 6.66 3.93 -1.04
CA LEU A 60 6.31 3.16 0.17
C LEU A 60 6.31 1.67 -0.09
N ASN A 61 6.09 1.27 -1.36
CA ASN A 61 6.11 -0.10 -1.85
C ASN A 61 5.48 -1.07 -0.83
N PRO A 62 4.31 -0.74 -0.23
CA PRO A 62 3.73 -1.58 0.79
C PRO A 62 3.51 -2.94 0.13
N LYS A 63 3.92 -4.01 0.81
CA LYS A 63 3.51 -5.36 0.44
C LYS A 63 2.00 -5.38 0.65
N LEU A 64 1.25 -4.88 -0.33
CA LEU A 64 -0.21 -4.89 -0.39
C LEU A 64 -0.61 -6.33 -0.69
N LYS A 65 -0.26 -7.21 0.24
CA LYS A 65 -0.63 -8.60 0.27
C LYS A 65 -1.72 -8.67 1.31
N VAL A 66 -2.84 -8.06 0.97
CA VAL A 66 -4.12 -8.46 1.55
C VAL A 66 -4.24 -9.96 1.28
N PRO A 67 -4.60 -10.80 2.26
CA PRO A 67 -4.90 -12.19 2.00
C PRO A 67 -5.90 -12.24 0.84
N ARG A 68 -5.58 -12.96 -0.24
CA ARG A 68 -6.55 -13.17 -1.32
C ARG A 68 -7.82 -13.73 -0.66
N PRO A 69 -9.00 -13.12 -0.84
CA PRO A 69 -10.23 -13.70 -0.31
C PRO A 69 -10.36 -15.11 -0.88
N ARG A 70 -10.35 -16.10 0.02
CA ARG A 70 -10.57 -17.49 -0.36
C ARG A 70 -12.04 -17.68 -0.70
N SER A 71 -12.32 -18.43 -1.77
CA SER A 71 -13.68 -18.87 -2.06
C SER A 71 -14.21 -19.66 -0.87
N LYS A 72 -15.46 -19.39 -0.47
CA LYS A 72 -16.14 -20.10 0.63
C LYS A 72 -16.24 -21.62 0.37
N ASN A 73 -16.15 -22.02 -0.89
CA ASN A 73 -16.25 -23.41 -1.35
C ASN A 73 -14.89 -24.12 -1.44
N ALA A 74 -13.80 -23.49 -1.00
CA ALA A 74 -12.48 -24.12 -1.00
C ALA A 74 -12.39 -25.19 0.09
N LEU A 75 -12.83 -26.41 -0.24
CA LEU A 75 -12.76 -27.58 0.64
C LEU A 75 -11.32 -27.75 1.18
N PRO A 76 -11.14 -27.92 2.51
CA PRO A 76 -9.82 -28.01 3.13
C PRO A 76 -9.02 -29.24 2.67
N GLU A 77 -9.70 -30.34 2.33
CA GLU A 77 -9.06 -31.59 1.86
C GLU A 77 -8.31 -31.44 0.53
N VAL A 78 -8.90 -30.73 -0.44
CA VAL A 78 -8.28 -30.51 -1.76
C VAL A 78 -6.97 -29.70 -1.63
N GLN A 79 -6.86 -28.86 -0.59
CA GLN A 79 -5.67 -28.06 -0.34
C GLN A 79 -4.51 -28.87 0.25
N LEU A 80 -4.80 -29.87 1.09
CA LEU A 80 -3.78 -30.78 1.63
C LEU A 80 -3.17 -31.65 0.54
N ALA A 81 -4.00 -32.12 -0.41
CA ALA A 81 -3.53 -32.91 -1.54
C ALA A 81 -2.57 -32.13 -2.46
N PHE A 82 -2.84 -30.85 -2.73
CA PHE A 82 -2.00 -30.03 -3.61
C PHE A 82 -0.62 -29.70 -3.00
N LYS A 83 -0.52 -29.57 -1.68
CA LYS A 83 0.75 -29.23 -1.00
C LYS A 83 1.78 -30.38 -0.99
N LYS A 84 1.36 -31.60 -1.35
CA LYS A 84 2.20 -32.81 -1.27
C LYS A 84 3.17 -33.02 -2.44
N ASN A 85 3.05 -32.26 -3.53
CA ASN A 85 3.81 -32.52 -4.78
C ASN A 85 4.77 -31.41 -5.24
N SER A 86 5.14 -30.47 -4.36
CA SER A 86 6.23 -29.52 -4.68
C SER A 86 7.58 -30.14 -4.30
N LYS A 87 8.17 -30.95 -5.19
CA LYS A 87 9.60 -31.29 -5.09
C LYS A 87 10.46 -30.12 -5.59
N THR A 88 11.67 -30.10 -5.04
CA THR A 88 12.73 -29.08 -4.92
C THR A 88 13.06 -28.28 -6.17
#